data_AF-A0A180EVT3-F1
#
_entry.id   AF-A0A180EVT3-F1
#
_cell.length_a   1.000
_cell.length_b   1.000
_cell.length_c   1.000
_cell.angle_alpha   90.00
_cell.angle_beta   90.00
_cell.angle_gamma   90.00
#
_symmetry.space_group_name_H-M   'P 1'
#
loop_
_entity.id
_entity.type
_entity.pdbx_description
1 polymer ?
#
loop_
_entity_poly.entity_id
_entity_poly.type
_entity_poly.pdbx_seq_one_letter_code
_entity_poly.pdbx_strand_id
1 'polypeptide(L)'
;MALISISEAARLAGVSRKTIQRYIDSGKLSATVGGTGGATGAHPLRQVEISELIRVFGELKGEMSHLVAGGAHETSRSVSMDNVTPVPPPVPPVLSDEKAALEQVIAAQQGTIDLLHKQVDELREEKRELRAQVAGLLEYRRQQAPAAPPAPAKEDQWALWKLVLMIVVLFIAGITTINSFTSHIK
;
A
#
# COMPACT_ATOMS: atom_id res chain seq x y z
N MET A 1 11.71 17.22 0.36
CA MET A 1 13.07 16.67 0.51
C MET A 1 13.23 15.61 -0.59
N ALA A 2 14.34 15.57 -1.32
CA ALA A 2 14.48 14.69 -2.47
C ALA A 2 14.83 13.26 -2.04
N LEU A 3 13.93 12.31 -2.27
CA LEU A 3 14.08 10.88 -1.98
C LEU A 3 14.51 10.13 -3.23
N ILE A 4 15.53 9.29 -3.10
CA ILE A 4 16.09 8.52 -4.21
C ILE A 4 16.23 7.04 -3.85
N SER A 5 16.29 6.17 -4.85
CA SER A 5 16.50 4.74 -4.62
C SER A 5 17.92 4.44 -4.13
N ILE A 6 18.13 3.26 -3.53
CA ILE A 6 19.47 2.80 -3.09
C ILE A 6 20.46 2.75 -4.28
N SER A 7 19.99 2.35 -5.46
CA SER A 7 20.84 2.28 -6.67
C SER A 7 21.27 3.68 -7.13
N GLU A 8 20.36 4.65 -7.06
CA GLU A 8 20.65 6.06 -7.35
C GLU A 8 21.67 6.62 -6.36
N ALA A 9 21.46 6.35 -5.06
CA ALA A 9 22.36 6.79 -3.99
C ALA A 9 23.77 6.23 -4.17
N ALA A 10 23.90 4.97 -4.60
CA ALA A 10 25.17 4.34 -4.89
C ALA A 10 25.91 5.05 -6.04
N ARG A 11 25.20 5.36 -7.13
CA ARG A 11 25.75 6.14 -8.26
C ARG A 11 26.21 7.53 -7.81
N LEU A 12 25.34 8.28 -7.13
CA LEU A 12 25.65 9.66 -6.70
C LEU A 12 26.82 9.73 -5.71
N ALA A 13 26.90 8.79 -4.77
CA ALA A 13 28.02 8.72 -3.83
C ALA A 13 29.29 8.10 -4.42
N GLY A 14 29.25 7.56 -5.64
CA GLY A 14 30.39 6.88 -6.28
C GLY A 14 30.83 5.60 -5.55
N VAL A 15 29.90 4.91 -4.89
CA VAL A 15 30.17 3.68 -4.12
C VAL A 15 29.27 2.53 -4.57
N SER A 16 29.62 1.30 -4.17
CA SER A 16 28.76 0.14 -4.46
C SER A 16 27.42 0.20 -3.73
N ARG A 17 26.37 -0.39 -4.33
CA ARG A 17 25.07 -0.60 -3.67
C ARG A 17 25.19 -1.33 -2.32
N LYS A 18 26.12 -2.29 -2.22
CA LYS A 18 26.42 -3.02 -0.97
C LYS A 18 26.96 -2.10 0.12
N THR A 19 27.74 -1.08 -0.23
CA THR A 19 28.23 -0.06 0.71
C THR A 19 27.07 0.75 1.26
N ILE A 20 26.16 1.22 0.40
CA ILE A 20 24.97 1.96 0.82
C ILE A 20 24.12 1.11 1.77
N GLN A 21 23.83 -0.15 1.40
CA GLN A 21 23.04 -1.05 2.24
C GLN A 21 23.69 -1.28 3.61
N ARG A 22 25.01 -1.55 3.65
CA ARG A 22 25.75 -1.69 4.91
C ARG A 22 25.65 -0.43 5.77
N TYR A 23 25.67 0.76 5.17
CA TYR A 23 25.59 2.02 5.90
C TYR A 23 24.19 2.24 6.48
N ILE A 24 23.14 1.82 5.76
CA ILE A 24 21.77 1.78 6.27
C ILE A 24 21.67 0.80 7.45
N ASP A 25 22.17 -0.43 7.27
CA ASP A 25 22.08 -1.48 8.30
C ASP A 25 22.88 -1.11 9.57
N SER A 26 23.98 -0.38 9.42
CA SER A 26 24.78 0.15 10.54
C SER A 26 24.22 1.43 11.18
N GLY A 27 23.15 2.00 10.64
CA GLY A 27 22.56 3.27 11.13
C GLY A 27 23.35 4.53 10.76
N LYS A 28 24.40 4.42 9.93
CA LYS A 28 25.18 5.58 9.46
C LYS A 28 24.40 6.44 8.47
N LEU A 29 23.51 5.82 7.69
CA LEU A 29 22.68 6.46 6.69
C LEU A 29 21.21 6.17 6.99
N SER A 30 20.37 7.20 7.06
CA SER A 30 18.93 7.01 7.25
C SER A 30 18.25 6.64 5.94
N ALA A 31 17.35 5.67 5.98
CA ALA A 31 16.51 5.29 4.85
C ALA A 31 15.05 5.24 5.28
N THR A 32 14.17 5.76 4.43
CA THR A 32 12.72 5.67 4.61
C THR A 32 12.16 4.56 3.74
N VAL A 33 11.07 3.96 4.17
CA VAL A 33 10.34 2.97 3.38
C VAL A 33 9.21 3.72 2.68
N GLY A 34 9.43 4.08 1.41
CA GLY A 34 8.50 4.86 0.60
C GLY A 34 7.65 3.96 -0.28
N GLY A 35 6.33 3.94 -0.04
CA GLY A 35 5.36 3.18 -0.81
C GLY A 35 4.72 4.02 -1.92
N THR A 36 5.43 4.22 -3.02
CA THR A 36 4.81 4.49 -4.34
C THR A 36 5.52 3.65 -5.40
N GLY A 37 5.65 2.35 -5.12
CA GLY A 37 5.66 1.37 -6.20
C GLY A 37 4.29 1.44 -6.86
N GLY A 38 4.18 2.25 -7.92
CA GLY A 38 2.94 2.38 -8.69
C GLY A 38 2.38 0.99 -9.00
N ALA A 39 1.11 0.81 -8.66
CA ALA A 39 0.21 -0.26 -9.09
C ALA A 39 0.89 -1.46 -9.76
N THR A 40 1.46 -2.38 -8.97
CA THR A 40 1.68 -3.81 -9.29
C THR A 40 2.60 -4.43 -8.26
N GLY A 41 2.06 -5.02 -7.18
CA GLY A 41 2.70 -6.08 -6.37
C GLY A 41 4.14 -5.88 -5.85
N ALA A 42 4.73 -4.68 -5.93
CA ALA A 42 6.14 -4.48 -5.65
C ALA A 42 6.38 -4.34 -4.14
N HIS A 43 7.38 -5.06 -3.65
CA HIS A 43 7.89 -4.91 -2.28
C HIS A 43 8.17 -3.43 -1.97
N PRO A 44 7.99 -2.99 -0.71
CA PRO A 44 8.32 -1.62 -0.32
C PRO A 44 9.77 -1.26 -0.72
N LEU A 45 9.95 -0.21 -1.53
CA LEU A 45 11.26 0.28 -1.91
C LEU A 45 11.82 1.17 -0.78
N ARG A 46 13.02 0.82 -0.29
CA ARG A 46 13.78 1.70 0.60
C ARG A 46 14.35 2.86 -0.21
N GLN A 47 14.17 4.06 0.31
CA GLN A 47 14.62 5.31 -0.28
C GLN A 47 15.53 6.05 0.70
N VAL A 48 16.46 6.83 0.17
CA VAL A 48 17.45 7.62 0.93
C VAL A 48 17.28 9.08 0.54
N GLU A 49 17.40 9.99 1.49
CA GLU A 49 17.43 11.43 1.17
C GLU A 49 18.80 11.89 0.68
N ILE A 50 18.79 12.84 -0.27
CA ILE A 50 20.04 13.44 -0.78
C ILE A 50 20.83 14.15 0.34
N SER A 51 20.16 14.82 1.27
CA SER A 51 20.80 15.48 2.42
C SER A 51 21.59 14.51 3.30
N GLU A 52 21.04 13.31 3.54
CA GLU A 52 21.72 12.24 4.28
C GLU A 52 22.93 11.70 3.52
N LEU A 53 22.83 11.62 2.19
CA LEU A 53 23.93 11.18 1.34
C LEU A 53 25.10 12.18 1.40
N ILE A 54 24.81 13.48 1.30
CA ILE A 54 25.81 14.55 1.41
C ILE A 54 26.46 14.55 2.80
N ARG A 55 25.66 14.38 3.87
CA ARG A 55 26.18 14.29 5.24
C ARG A 55 27.19 13.15 5.41
N VAL A 56 26.94 12.00 4.79
CA VAL A 56 27.72 10.78 5.00
C VAL A 56 28.91 10.65 4.05
N PHE A 57 28.76 11.08 2.80
CA PHE A 57 29.76 10.89 1.74
C PHE A 57 30.42 12.20 1.29
N GLY A 58 29.93 13.36 1.73
CA GLY A 58 30.41 14.67 1.31
C GLY A 58 29.87 15.07 -0.07
N GLU A 59 30.67 15.79 -0.84
CA GLU A 59 30.33 16.17 -2.21
C GLU A 59 30.06 14.92 -3.07
N LEU A 60 28.91 14.92 -3.75
CA LEU A 60 28.47 13.80 -4.58
C LEU A 60 29.26 13.81 -5.88
N LYS A 61 30.07 12.76 -6.09
CA LYS A 61 31.00 12.64 -7.22
C LYS A 61 30.39 11.92 -8.43
N GLY A 62 29.23 11.30 -8.26
CA GLY A 62 28.54 10.60 -9.34
C GLY A 62 27.93 11.56 -10.34
N GLU A 63 27.96 11.18 -11.62
CA GLU A 63 27.27 11.91 -12.68
C GLU A 63 25.78 12.11 -12.32
N MET A 64 25.39 13.36 -12.08
CA MET A 64 24.00 13.80 -11.95
C MET A 64 23.20 13.67 -13.26
N SER A 65 23.82 13.12 -14.32
CA SER A 65 23.28 12.97 -15.68
C SER A 65 22.04 12.07 -15.80
N HIS A 66 21.50 11.54 -14.70
CA HIS A 66 20.30 10.68 -14.69
C HIS A 66 19.25 11.11 -13.65
N LEU A 67 19.36 12.32 -13.08
CA LEU A 67 18.22 12.94 -12.39
C LEU A 67 17.11 13.33 -13.40
N VAL A 68 17.42 13.27 -14.69
CA VAL A 68 16.52 13.38 -15.83
C VAL A 68 16.86 12.22 -16.76
N ALA A 69 15.86 11.52 -17.30
CA ALA A 69 15.99 10.44 -18.29
C ALA A 69 16.39 9.05 -17.77
N GLY A 70 15.39 8.28 -17.34
CA GLY A 70 15.41 6.84 -17.63
C GLY A 70 15.33 6.62 -19.13
N GLY A 71 16.36 6.00 -19.72
CA GLY A 71 16.32 5.52 -21.11
C GLY A 71 17.69 5.43 -21.78
N ALA A 72 18.17 4.18 -21.95
CA ALA A 72 19.08 3.65 -22.99
C ALA A 72 20.34 4.47 -23.37
N HIS A 73 21.55 4.03 -22.98
CA HIS A 73 22.43 3.05 -23.65
C HIS A 73 23.36 3.64 -24.73
N GLU A 74 24.66 3.56 -24.40
CA GLU A 74 25.86 3.40 -25.26
C GLU A 74 26.11 4.35 -26.44
N THR A 75 27.25 5.07 -26.40
CA THR A 75 28.52 4.57 -26.99
C THR A 75 29.60 5.64 -26.89
N SER A 76 30.76 5.22 -26.39
CA SER A 76 32.03 5.93 -26.34
C SER A 76 32.53 6.44 -27.69
N ARG A 77 32.94 7.71 -27.76
CA ARG A 77 34.25 8.15 -28.28
C ARG A 77 34.37 9.66 -28.22
N SER A 78 35.39 10.16 -27.54
CA SER A 78 36.25 11.19 -28.14
C SER A 78 37.56 11.32 -27.34
N VAL A 79 38.65 10.92 -27.98
CA VAL A 79 40.00 11.42 -27.69
C VAL A 79 40.22 12.55 -28.69
N SER A 80 40.49 13.76 -28.21
CA SER A 80 41.64 14.56 -28.64
C SER A 80 41.66 15.91 -27.93
N MET A 81 42.82 16.21 -27.36
CA MET A 81 43.28 17.52 -26.94
C MET A 81 43.63 18.40 -28.16
N ASP A 82 43.80 19.69 -27.88
CA ASP A 82 44.37 20.76 -28.70
C ASP A 82 43.41 21.51 -29.64
N ASN A 83 43.00 22.73 -29.25
CA ASN A 83 43.74 23.94 -29.58
C ASN A 83 43.06 25.19 -28.98
N VAL A 84 43.86 26.14 -28.48
CA VAL A 84 43.43 27.41 -27.87
C VAL A 84 43.56 28.53 -28.91
N THR A 85 42.45 29.21 -29.23
CA THR A 85 42.47 30.64 -29.63
C THR A 85 41.16 31.33 -29.21
N PRO A 86 41.19 32.53 -28.60
CA PRO A 86 40.00 33.20 -28.08
C PRO A 86 39.32 34.09 -29.13
N VAL A 87 38.01 33.97 -29.30
CA VAL A 87 37.15 34.92 -30.03
C VAL A 87 35.89 35.20 -29.17
N PRO A 88 35.48 36.47 -28.96
CA PRO A 88 34.34 36.83 -28.09
C PRO A 88 32.97 36.41 -28.70
N PRO A 89 31.88 36.40 -27.92
CA PRO A 89 30.87 35.34 -27.99
C PRO A 89 29.85 35.53 -29.13
N PRO A 90 29.51 34.46 -29.89
CA PRO A 90 28.17 34.30 -30.39
C PRO A 90 27.32 33.67 -29.28
N VAL A 91 26.22 34.30 -28.91
CA VAL A 91 25.21 33.70 -28.03
C VAL A 91 24.76 32.38 -28.68
N PRO A 92 24.97 31.21 -28.05
CA PRO A 92 24.79 29.94 -28.76
C PRO A 92 23.29 29.62 -28.98
N PRO A 93 22.92 29.07 -30.15
CA PRO A 93 21.54 28.63 -30.47
C PRO A 93 20.99 27.52 -29.54
N VAL A 94 21.86 26.93 -28.71
CA VAL A 94 21.56 25.82 -27.79
C VAL A 94 20.49 26.16 -26.75
N LEU A 95 20.40 27.42 -26.31
CA LEU A 95 19.42 27.85 -25.29
C LEU A 95 17.97 27.91 -25.83
N SER A 96 17.81 28.15 -27.12
CA SER A 96 16.49 28.20 -27.77
C SER A 96 15.96 26.79 -28.01
N ASP A 97 16.84 25.87 -28.40
CA ASP A 97 16.51 24.47 -28.63
C ASP A 97 16.12 23.75 -27.34
N GLU A 98 16.79 24.05 -26.24
CA GLU A 98 16.47 23.48 -24.92
C GLU A 98 15.08 23.95 -24.42
N LYS A 99 14.74 25.22 -24.63
CA LYS A 99 13.41 25.75 -24.32
C LYS A 99 12.31 25.08 -25.13
N ALA A 100 12.51 24.90 -26.44
CA ALA A 100 11.54 24.22 -27.28
C ALA A 100 11.33 22.75 -26.86
N ALA A 101 12.40 22.05 -26.49
CA ALA A 101 12.32 20.69 -25.97
C ALA A 101 11.56 20.63 -24.62
N LEU A 102 11.83 21.57 -23.72
CA LEU A 102 11.12 21.71 -22.44
C LEU A 102 9.62 21.96 -22.64
N GLU A 103 9.24 22.85 -23.56
CA GLU A 103 7.84 23.12 -23.88
C GLU A 103 7.13 21.88 -24.45
N GLN A 104 7.82 21.09 -25.28
CA GLN A 104 7.27 19.84 -25.81
C GLN A 104 7.03 18.80 -24.70
N VAL A 105 7.94 18.70 -23.72
CA VAL A 105 7.78 17.81 -22.56
C VAL A 105 6.59 18.26 -21.70
N ILE A 106 6.45 19.56 -21.44
CA ILE A 106 5.31 20.10 -20.68
C ILE A 106 4.00 19.80 -21.39
N ALA A 107 3.94 20.00 -22.71
CA ALA A 107 2.74 19.68 -23.50
C ALA A 107 2.39 18.19 -23.45
N ALA A 108 3.39 17.31 -23.55
CA ALA A 108 3.18 15.86 -23.43
C ALA A 108 2.72 15.44 -22.03
N GLN A 109 3.29 16.04 -20.97
CA GLN A 109 2.86 15.80 -19.59
C GLN A 109 1.43 16.31 -19.35
N GLN A 110 1.07 17.46 -19.92
CA GLN A 110 -0.28 18.00 -19.79
C GLN A 110 -1.33 17.06 -20.39
N GLY A 111 -1.06 16.48 -21.56
CA GLY A 111 -1.94 15.46 -22.14
C GLY A 111 -2.10 14.21 -21.28
N THR A 112 -1.04 13.81 -20.57
CA THR A 112 -1.09 12.68 -19.62
C THR A 112 -1.93 13.01 -18.40
N ILE A 113 -1.77 14.23 -17.85
CA ILE A 113 -2.57 14.73 -16.72
C ILE A 113 -4.05 14.77 -17.10
N ASP A 114 -4.37 15.26 -18.28
CA ASP A 114 -5.76 15.35 -18.76
C ASP A 114 -6.39 13.96 -18.94
N LEU A 115 -5.62 12.99 -19.44
CA LEU A 115 -6.09 11.60 -19.55
C LEU A 115 -6.33 10.98 -18.16
N LEU A 116 -5.40 11.18 -17.22
CA LEU A 116 -5.54 10.69 -15.85
C LEU A 116 -6.75 11.30 -15.16
N HIS A 117 -6.98 12.60 -15.31
CA HIS A 117 -8.18 13.27 -14.78
C HIS A 117 -9.46 12.66 -15.34
N LYS A 118 -9.54 12.43 -16.67
CA LYS A 118 -10.69 11.77 -17.28
C LYS A 118 -10.94 10.37 -16.71
N GLN A 119 -9.90 9.56 -16.55
CA GLN A 119 -10.02 8.22 -15.95
C GLN A 119 -10.48 8.27 -14.49
N VAL A 120 -9.97 9.22 -13.70
CA VAL A 120 -10.40 9.40 -12.31
C VAL A 120 -11.88 9.82 -12.24
N ASP A 121 -12.33 10.69 -13.14
CA ASP A 121 -13.72 11.14 -13.18
C ASP A 121 -14.66 10.03 -13.64
N GLU A 122 -14.29 9.23 -14.64
CA GLU A 122 -15.01 8.03 -15.06
C GLU A 122 -15.16 7.02 -13.91
N LEU A 123 -14.05 6.68 -13.23
CA LEU A 123 -14.08 5.77 -12.09
C LEU A 123 -14.91 6.31 -10.91
N ARG A 124 -14.94 7.64 -10.72
CA ARG A 124 -15.79 8.26 -9.70
C ARG A 124 -17.26 8.13 -10.07
N GLU A 125 -17.61 8.24 -11.35
CA GLU A 125 -18.97 8.05 -11.82
C GLU A 125 -19.42 6.61 -11.67
N GLU A 126 -18.63 5.64 -12.13
CA GLU A 126 -18.94 4.21 -11.96
C GLU A 126 -19.14 3.86 -10.47
N LYS A 127 -18.29 4.41 -9.59
CA LYS A 127 -18.43 4.21 -8.14
C LYS A 127 -19.71 4.84 -7.60
N ARG A 128 -20.14 5.99 -8.11
CA ARG A 128 -21.42 6.62 -7.74
C ARG A 128 -22.59 5.73 -8.18
N GLU A 129 -22.57 5.25 -9.42
CA GLU A 129 -23.60 4.38 -9.97
C GLU A 129 -23.71 3.06 -9.19
N LEU A 130 -22.59 2.38 -8.94
CA LEU A 130 -22.56 1.14 -8.15
C LEU A 130 -23.11 1.36 -6.74
N ARG A 131 -22.78 2.48 -6.09
CA ARG A 131 -23.33 2.83 -4.77
C ARG A 131 -24.84 3.07 -4.85
N ALA A 132 -25.34 3.72 -5.89
CA ALA A 132 -26.77 3.93 -6.10
C ALA A 132 -27.51 2.60 -6.33
N GLN A 133 -26.95 1.71 -7.14
CA GLN A 133 -27.49 0.36 -7.36
C GLN A 133 -27.55 -0.45 -6.07
N VAL A 134 -26.46 -0.46 -5.29
CA VAL A 134 -26.42 -1.15 -3.99
C VAL A 134 -27.46 -0.57 -3.03
N ALA A 135 -27.58 0.76 -2.96
CA ALA A 135 -28.61 1.40 -2.14
C ALA A 135 -30.02 0.99 -2.56
N GLY A 136 -30.30 0.94 -3.86
CA GLY A 136 -31.58 0.45 -4.40
C GLY A 136 -31.88 -1.00 -4.03
N LEU A 137 -30.88 -1.90 -4.13
CA LEU A 137 -31.03 -3.30 -3.74
C LEU A 137 -31.27 -3.49 -2.24
N LEU A 138 -30.60 -2.68 -1.41
CA LEU A 138 -30.82 -2.69 0.05
C LEU A 138 -32.23 -2.23 0.40
N GLU A 139 -32.72 -1.19 -0.25
CA GLU A 139 -34.08 -0.68 -0.04
C GLU A 139 -35.14 -1.70 -0.50
N TYR A 140 -34.92 -2.34 -1.66
CA TYR A 140 -35.78 -3.44 -2.13
C TYR A 140 -35.81 -4.61 -1.14
N ARG A 141 -34.63 -5.05 -0.65
CA ARG A 141 -34.55 -6.10 0.37
C ARG A 141 -35.25 -5.70 1.67
N ARG A 142 -35.12 -4.43 2.09
CA ARG A 142 -35.79 -3.90 3.28
C ARG A 142 -37.31 -3.96 3.14
N GLN A 143 -37.84 -3.61 1.98
CA GLN A 143 -39.28 -3.66 1.70
C GLN A 143 -39.82 -5.10 1.62
N GLN A 144 -38.98 -6.03 1.16
CA GLN A 144 -39.31 -7.46 1.10
C GLN A 144 -39.14 -8.20 2.43
N ALA A 145 -38.48 -7.60 3.42
CA ALA A 145 -38.33 -8.24 4.71
C ALA A 145 -39.74 -8.42 5.32
N PRO A 146 -40.22 -9.67 5.49
CA PRO A 146 -41.49 -9.89 6.18
C PRO A 146 -41.40 -9.28 7.58
N ALA A 147 -42.52 -8.75 8.09
CA ALA A 147 -42.60 -8.24 9.46
C ALA A 147 -41.96 -9.27 10.39
N ALA A 148 -40.98 -8.84 11.19
CA ALA A 148 -40.20 -9.73 12.04
C ALA A 148 -41.15 -10.68 12.79
N PRO A 149 -40.96 -12.01 12.70
CA PRO A 149 -41.81 -12.94 13.44
C PRO A 149 -41.75 -12.54 14.93
N PRO A 150 -42.89 -12.60 15.67
CA PRO A 150 -42.88 -12.28 17.08
C PRO A 150 -41.76 -13.07 17.75
N ALA A 151 -40.93 -12.39 18.55
CA ALA A 151 -39.77 -12.97 19.18
C ALA A 151 -40.14 -14.32 19.81
N PRO A 152 -39.32 -15.38 19.63
CA PRO A 152 -39.63 -16.69 20.20
C PRO A 152 -39.85 -16.51 21.70
N ALA A 153 -41.02 -16.97 22.18
CA ALA A 153 -41.35 -16.95 23.60
C ALA A 153 -40.21 -17.64 24.33
N LYS A 154 -39.59 -16.93 25.28
CA LYS A 154 -38.47 -17.45 26.07
C LYS A 154 -38.94 -18.74 26.74
N GLU A 155 -38.37 -19.86 26.34
CA GLU A 155 -38.60 -21.14 26.97
C GLU A 155 -38.19 -21.04 28.44
N ASP A 156 -39.12 -21.35 29.34
CA ASP A 156 -38.86 -21.37 30.78
C ASP A 156 -37.97 -22.58 31.07
N GLN A 157 -36.65 -22.43 30.92
CA GLN A 157 -35.67 -23.48 31.26
C GLN A 157 -35.83 -23.95 32.72
N TRP A 158 -36.37 -23.09 33.58
CA TRP A 158 -36.77 -23.43 34.93
C TRP A 158 -37.84 -24.53 35.01
N ALA A 159 -38.77 -24.59 34.05
CA ALA A 159 -39.77 -25.66 33.96
C ALA A 159 -39.13 -27.01 33.59
N LEU A 160 -38.11 -27.01 32.72
CA LEU A 160 -37.34 -28.21 32.39
C LEU A 160 -36.54 -28.71 33.60
N TRP A 161 -35.88 -27.81 34.33
CA TRP A 161 -35.16 -28.17 35.57
C TRP A 161 -36.10 -28.69 36.66
N LYS A 162 -37.31 -28.13 36.80
CA LYS A 162 -38.33 -28.68 37.70
C LYS A 162 -38.73 -30.09 37.32
N LEU A 163 -38.93 -30.38 36.03
CA LEU A 163 -39.30 -31.71 35.57
C LEU A 163 -38.18 -32.73 35.83
N VAL A 164 -36.92 -32.36 35.58
CA VAL A 164 -35.75 -33.19 35.91
C VAL A 164 -35.68 -33.46 37.41
N LEU A 165 -35.85 -32.44 38.26
CA LEU A 165 -35.88 -32.60 39.71
C LEU A 165 -37.00 -33.57 40.15
N MET A 166 -38.19 -33.43 39.55
CA MET A 166 -39.35 -34.26 39.86
C MET A 166 -39.10 -35.74 39.55
N ILE A 167 -38.46 -36.02 38.40
CA ILE A 167 -38.07 -37.38 38.01
C ILE A 167 -37.02 -37.96 38.97
N VAL A 168 -36.03 -37.17 39.37
CA VAL A 168 -35.01 -37.61 40.34
C VAL A 168 -35.63 -37.94 41.70
N VAL A 169 -36.56 -37.11 42.18
CA VAL A 169 -37.28 -37.35 43.45
C VAL A 169 -38.09 -38.65 43.39
N LEU A 170 -38.82 -38.89 42.29
CA LEU A 170 -39.54 -40.16 42.11
C LEU A 170 -38.61 -41.36 42.06
N PHE A 171 -37.45 -41.24 41.41
CA PHE A 171 -36.49 -42.33 41.32
C PHE A 171 -35.92 -42.69 42.70
N ILE A 172 -35.57 -41.69 43.51
CA ILE A 172 -35.09 -41.89 44.89
C ILE A 172 -36.19 -42.49 45.77
N ALA A 173 -37.43 -42.01 45.67
CA ALA A 173 -38.57 -42.56 46.41
C ALA A 173 -38.85 -44.02 46.01
N GLY A 174 -38.75 -44.33 44.72
CA GLY A 174 -38.89 -45.69 44.18
C GLY A 174 -37.83 -46.65 44.72
N ILE A 175 -36.55 -46.26 44.69
CA ILE A 175 -35.43 -47.05 45.27
C ILE A 175 -35.67 -47.30 46.77
N THR A 176 -36.08 -46.27 47.51
CA THR A 176 -36.33 -46.37 48.95
C THR A 176 -37.46 -47.35 49.26
N THR A 177 -38.51 -47.37 48.43
CA THR A 177 -39.65 -48.29 48.56
C THR A 177 -39.24 -49.74 48.25
N ILE A 178 -38.40 -49.96 47.23
CA ILE A 178 -37.89 -51.29 46.85
C ILE A 178 -36.94 -51.86 47.93
N ASN A 179 -36.04 -51.03 48.48
CA ASN A 179 -35.14 -51.44 49.56
C ASN A 179 -35.89 -51.75 50.86
N SER A 180 -36.95 -50.99 51.18
CA SER A 180 -37.78 -51.24 52.38
C SER A 180 -38.60 -52.53 52.27
N PHE A 181 -39.06 -52.89 51.06
CA PHE A 181 -39.77 -54.14 50.81
C PHE A 181 -38.85 -55.37 50.89
N THR A 182 -37.59 -55.23 50.44
CA THR A 182 -36.59 -56.32 50.49
C THR A 182 -36.13 -56.63 51.92
N SER A 183 -36.18 -55.66 52.84
CA SER A 183 -35.83 -55.87 54.26
C SER A 183 -36.87 -56.67 55.06
N HIS A 184 -38.08 -56.86 54.54
CA HIS A 184 -39.17 -57.57 55.23
C HIS A 184 -39.32 -59.05 54.84
N ILE A 185 -38.50 -59.55 53.89
CA ILE A 185 -38.56 -60.93 53.37
C ILE A 185 -37.38 -61.80 53.91
N LYS A 186 -36.73 -61.38 55.00
CA LYS A 186 -35.74 -62.20 55.72
C LYS A 186 -36.22 -62.53 57.13
#